data_AF-T1C119-F1
#
_entry.id   AF-T1C119-F1
#
_cell.length_a   1.000
_cell.length_b   1.000
_cell.length_c   1.000
_cell.angle_alpha   90.00
_cell.angle_beta   90.00
_cell.angle_gamma   90.00
#
_symmetry.space_group_name_H-M   'P 1'
#
loop_
_entity.id
_entity.type
_entity.pdbx_description
1 polymer ?
#
loop_
_entity_poly.entity_id
_entity_poly.type
_entity_poly.pdbx_seq_one_letter_code
_entity_poly.pdbx_strand_id
1 'polypeptide(L)'
;MSQTPRRALVIVDVQNEYESGGLRIAYPPVQDSLRNIGRAMDAALAAGIPVIVVQQMAPGDAPLFAEGSRGWRLHDIVASRPREHYVPKKLPSAFAGTDLRDWLAQHDIDTLTVVGYMTHNCDDTTIKHAFDAGLQVEFLMDASGSVPYANRAGFASAEEIHRVFAVVEQSRYAAVLTTDAWLACLASGTLPERDTIHASHQRALTLLSNRKAVGS
;
A
#
# COMPACT_ATOMS: atom_id res chain seq x y z
N MET A 1 -3.60 -17.19 -23.67
CA MET A 1 -3.16 -15.80 -23.92
C MET A 1 -3.04 -15.14 -22.55
N SER A 2 -1.86 -14.68 -22.15
CA SER A 2 -1.72 -13.93 -20.90
C SER A 2 -2.40 -12.58 -21.11
N GLN A 3 -3.55 -12.36 -20.47
CA GLN A 3 -4.28 -11.12 -20.57
C GLN A 3 -3.47 -10.02 -19.86
N THR A 4 -3.30 -8.87 -20.50
CA THR A 4 -2.69 -7.69 -19.87
C THR A 4 -3.54 -7.31 -18.65
N PRO A 5 -2.95 -7.14 -17.45
CA PRO A 5 -3.73 -6.83 -16.25
C PRO A 5 -4.49 -5.52 -16.41
N ARG A 6 -5.77 -5.51 -16.05
CA ARG A 6 -6.59 -4.31 -15.98
C ARG A 6 -6.45 -3.71 -14.59
N ARG A 7 -5.43 -2.85 -14.45
CA ARG A 7 -5.03 -2.25 -13.19
C ARG A 7 -5.90 -1.06 -12.78
N ALA A 8 -6.01 -0.84 -11.48
CA ALA A 8 -6.26 0.47 -10.88
C ALA A 8 -5.20 0.76 -9.81
N LEU A 9 -4.73 2.00 -9.73
CA LEU A 9 -3.82 2.47 -8.68
C LEU A 9 -4.66 3.08 -7.55
N VAL A 10 -4.58 2.53 -6.34
CA VAL A 10 -5.25 3.07 -5.15
C VAL A 10 -4.25 3.74 -4.22
N ILE A 11 -4.51 5.01 -3.93
CA ILE A 11 -3.71 5.86 -3.05
C ILE A 11 -4.39 5.91 -1.68
N VAL A 12 -3.85 5.17 -0.70
CA VAL A 12 -4.46 4.99 0.62
C VAL A 12 -3.98 6.06 1.58
N ASP A 13 -4.90 6.92 2.03
CA ASP A 13 -4.74 7.85 3.16
C ASP A 13 -3.48 8.73 3.13
N VAL A 14 -3.04 9.17 1.95
CA VAL A 14 -1.88 10.08 1.82
C VAL A 14 -2.28 11.50 2.24
N GLN A 15 -2.35 11.70 3.54
CA GLN A 15 -2.82 12.90 4.25
C GLN A 15 -1.68 13.54 5.05
N ASN A 16 -1.81 14.84 5.34
CA ASN A 16 -0.78 15.61 6.03
C ASN A 16 -0.45 15.07 7.43
N GLU A 17 -1.38 14.34 8.07
CA GLU A 17 -1.19 13.68 9.37
C GLU A 17 0.06 12.80 9.40
N TYR A 18 0.38 12.18 8.26
CA TYR A 18 1.48 11.24 8.08
C TYR A 18 2.85 11.88 7.85
N GLU A 19 2.90 13.18 7.53
CA GLU A 19 4.16 13.89 7.29
C GLU A 19 4.43 14.93 8.38
N SER A 20 3.47 15.82 8.62
CA SER A 20 3.59 17.00 9.47
C SER A 20 2.65 17.01 10.67
N GLY A 21 1.76 16.01 10.79
CA GLY A 21 0.80 15.89 11.90
C GLY A 21 1.26 14.95 13.01
N GLY A 22 0.27 14.34 13.69
CA GLY A 22 0.47 13.55 14.90
C GLY A 22 0.90 12.10 14.68
N LEU A 23 0.81 11.57 13.44
CA LEU A 23 1.04 10.16 13.13
C LEU A 23 2.11 10.00 12.03
N ARG A 24 3.31 10.51 12.28
CA ARG A 24 4.35 10.66 11.23
C ARG A 24 4.97 9.33 10.82
N ILE A 25 4.97 9.04 9.52
CA ILE A 25 5.65 7.88 8.92
C ILE A 25 7.15 7.95 9.21
N ALA A 26 7.70 6.84 9.70
CA ALA A 26 9.09 6.75 10.11
C ALA A 26 9.91 5.76 9.27
N TYR A 27 9.27 4.81 8.59
CA TYR A 27 9.95 3.93 7.63
C TYR A 27 9.02 3.49 6.48
N PRO A 28 9.49 3.54 5.22
CA PRO A 28 10.67 4.27 4.74
C PRO A 28 10.59 5.77 5.07
N PRO A 29 11.67 6.57 4.86
CA PRO A 29 11.59 8.01 5.04
C PRO A 29 10.40 8.58 4.25
N VAL A 30 9.54 9.36 4.92
CA VAL A 30 8.26 9.80 4.34
C VAL A 30 8.45 10.54 3.01
N GLN A 31 9.51 11.32 2.86
CA GLN A 31 9.83 12.04 1.62
C GLN A 31 10.13 11.12 0.44
N ASP A 32 10.74 9.96 0.69
CA ASP A 32 11.04 8.99 -0.36
C ASP A 32 9.76 8.29 -0.82
N SER A 33 8.92 7.87 0.14
CA SER A 33 7.63 7.28 -0.19
C SER A 33 6.67 8.26 -0.88
N LEU A 34 6.60 9.52 -0.43
CA LEU A 34 5.82 10.57 -1.11
C LEU A 34 6.29 10.81 -2.55
N ARG A 35 7.61 10.85 -2.78
CA ARG A 35 8.18 10.97 -4.13
C ARG A 35 7.73 9.80 -5.02
N ASN A 36 7.80 8.58 -4.49
CA ASN A 36 7.41 7.39 -5.24
C ASN A 36 5.91 7.28 -5.48
N ILE A 37 5.06 7.71 -4.52
CA ILE A 37 3.61 7.85 -4.71
C ILE A 37 3.33 8.79 -5.89
N GLY A 38 3.97 9.96 -5.93
CA GLY A 38 3.82 10.92 -7.04
C GLY A 38 4.22 10.31 -8.38
N ARG A 39 5.35 9.58 -8.43
CA ARG A 39 5.81 8.87 -9.63
C ARG A 39 4.83 7.79 -10.09
N ALA A 40 4.29 7.01 -9.16
CA ALA A 40 3.31 5.98 -9.46
C ALA A 40 2.02 6.59 -10.03
N MET A 41 1.52 7.69 -9.44
CA MET A 41 0.36 8.42 -9.96
C MET A 41 0.63 8.96 -11.37
N ASP A 42 1.77 9.62 -11.59
CA ASP A 42 2.10 10.19 -12.90
C ASP A 42 2.20 9.11 -13.98
N ALA A 43 2.77 7.95 -13.66
CA ALA A 43 2.86 6.82 -14.57
C ALA A 43 1.51 6.14 -14.81
N ALA A 44 0.66 6.00 -13.78
CA ALA A 44 -0.68 5.45 -13.93
C ALA A 44 -1.50 6.30 -14.90
N LEU A 45 -1.51 7.63 -14.70
CA LEU A 45 -2.19 8.58 -15.56
C LEU A 45 -1.68 8.51 -17.01
N ALA A 46 -0.35 8.46 -17.20
CA ALA A 46 0.24 8.34 -18.53
C ALA A 46 -0.12 7.02 -19.24
N ALA A 47 -0.34 5.94 -18.48
CA ALA A 47 -0.72 4.63 -18.99
C ALA A 47 -2.25 4.43 -19.10
N GLY A 48 -3.06 5.42 -18.75
CA GLY A 48 -4.52 5.31 -18.71
C GLY A 48 -5.04 4.35 -17.62
N ILE A 49 -4.23 4.09 -16.59
CA ILE A 49 -4.61 3.31 -15.40
C ILE A 49 -5.39 4.24 -14.46
N PRO A 50 -6.63 3.90 -14.07
CA PRO A 50 -7.40 4.74 -13.16
C PRO A 50 -6.71 4.91 -11.80
N VAL A 51 -6.69 6.14 -11.31
CA VAL A 51 -6.19 6.53 -9.99
C VAL A 51 -7.37 6.76 -9.05
N ILE A 52 -7.39 6.00 -7.96
CA ILE A 52 -8.40 6.05 -6.91
C ILE A 52 -7.76 6.64 -5.67
N VAL A 53 -8.33 7.72 -5.13
CA VAL A 53 -7.82 8.33 -3.88
C VAL A 53 -8.73 7.99 -2.72
N VAL A 54 -8.16 7.40 -1.67
CA VAL A 54 -8.84 7.07 -0.43
C VAL A 54 -8.43 8.10 0.63
N GLN A 55 -9.40 8.53 1.45
CA GLN A 55 -9.13 9.47 2.55
C GLN A 55 -9.80 9.00 3.85
N GLN A 56 -9.00 8.82 4.90
CA GLN A 56 -9.48 8.51 6.24
C GLN A 56 -10.15 9.74 6.86
N MET A 57 -11.33 9.50 7.44
CA MET A 57 -12.14 10.48 8.15
C MET A 57 -12.31 10.07 9.61
N ALA A 58 -12.18 11.04 10.51
CA ALA A 58 -12.53 10.89 11.91
C ALA A 58 -13.34 12.11 12.38
N PRO A 59 -14.16 11.98 13.45
CA PRO A 59 -14.89 13.10 14.03
C PRO A 59 -13.99 14.33 14.28
N GLY A 60 -14.57 15.54 14.22
CA GLY A 60 -13.80 16.79 14.27
C GLY A 60 -13.03 17.04 15.57
N ASP A 61 -13.35 16.30 16.63
CA ASP A 61 -12.66 16.31 17.94
C ASP A 61 -11.66 15.16 18.12
N ALA A 62 -11.48 14.31 17.10
CA ALA A 62 -10.54 13.21 17.14
C ALA A 62 -9.08 13.72 17.17
N PRO A 63 -8.16 12.99 17.83
CA PRO A 63 -6.76 13.40 17.89
C PRO A 63 -6.02 13.30 16.55
N LEU A 64 -6.52 12.48 15.62
CA LEU A 64 -5.93 12.22 14.31
C LEU A 64 -7.04 12.18 13.26
N PHE A 65 -6.75 12.69 12.06
CA PHE A 65 -7.67 12.68 10.91
C PHE A 65 -9.00 13.39 11.17
N ALA A 66 -9.04 14.32 12.13
CA ALA A 66 -10.22 15.13 12.43
C ALA A 66 -10.65 15.94 11.20
N GLU A 67 -11.87 15.69 10.72
CA GLU A 67 -12.42 16.37 9.56
C GLU A 67 -12.32 17.90 9.69
N GLY A 68 -11.84 18.56 8.64
CA GLY A 68 -11.58 20.01 8.61
C GLY A 68 -10.19 20.45 9.12
N SER A 69 -9.47 19.61 9.86
CA SER A 69 -8.11 19.92 10.35
C SER A 69 -7.07 19.94 9.23
N ARG A 70 -5.88 20.50 9.50
CA ARG A 70 -4.75 20.47 8.56
C ARG A 70 -4.25 19.03 8.34
N GLY A 71 -4.14 18.24 9.41
CA GLY A 71 -3.68 16.85 9.37
C GLY A 71 -4.58 15.96 8.51
N TRP A 72 -5.90 16.19 8.55
CA TRP A 72 -6.87 15.46 7.75
C TRP A 72 -6.79 15.74 6.23
N ARG A 73 -6.30 16.89 5.79
CA ARG A 73 -6.26 17.18 4.34
C ARG A 73 -5.31 16.23 3.63
N LEU A 74 -5.68 15.83 2.41
CA LEU A 74 -4.77 15.14 1.50
C LEU A 74 -3.46 15.95 1.37
N HIS A 75 -2.35 15.24 1.31
CA HIS A 75 -1.05 15.86 1.04
C HIS A 75 -1.02 16.40 -0.39
N ASP A 76 -0.28 17.49 -0.62
CA ASP A 76 -0.23 18.18 -1.91
C ASP A 76 0.23 17.27 -3.06
N ILE A 77 1.05 16.24 -2.77
CA ILE A 77 1.44 15.24 -3.76
C ILE A 77 0.24 14.54 -4.41
N VAL A 78 -0.84 14.33 -3.66
CA VAL A 78 -2.07 13.71 -4.16
C VAL A 78 -3.08 14.77 -4.59
N ALA A 79 -3.25 15.82 -3.78
CA ALA A 79 -4.27 16.84 -4.03
C ALA A 79 -4.04 17.63 -5.32
N SER A 80 -2.79 17.75 -5.78
CA SER A 80 -2.42 18.45 -7.03
C SER A 80 -2.60 17.60 -8.30
N ARG A 81 -2.92 16.31 -8.17
CA ARG A 81 -3.05 15.37 -9.29
C ARG A 81 -4.52 14.98 -9.53
N PRO A 82 -4.90 14.69 -10.79
CA PRO A 82 -6.23 14.19 -11.08
C PRO A 82 -6.45 12.79 -10.47
N ARG A 83 -7.71 12.45 -10.29
CA ARG A 83 -8.18 11.14 -9.84
C ARG A 83 -9.50 10.80 -10.51
N GLU A 84 -9.68 9.54 -10.84
CA GLU A 84 -10.90 9.01 -11.46
C GLU A 84 -11.97 8.70 -10.41
N HIS A 85 -11.56 8.34 -9.19
CA HIS A 85 -12.48 8.07 -8.09
C HIS A 85 -11.96 8.57 -6.74
N TYR A 86 -12.88 8.84 -5.83
CA TYR A 86 -12.58 9.31 -4.48
C TYR A 86 -13.41 8.54 -3.45
N VAL A 87 -12.73 7.96 -2.46
CA VAL A 87 -13.32 7.08 -1.46
C VAL A 87 -13.07 7.64 -0.05
N PRO A 88 -14.04 8.33 0.56
CA PRO A 88 -13.99 8.64 1.98
C PRO A 88 -14.23 7.37 2.80
N LYS A 89 -13.41 7.12 3.83
CA LYS A 89 -13.58 5.95 4.71
C LYS A 89 -13.42 6.30 6.19
N LYS A 90 -14.03 5.48 7.04
CA LYS A 90 -13.94 5.58 8.51
C LYS A 90 -13.27 4.37 9.16
N LEU A 91 -13.13 3.27 8.41
CA LEU A 91 -12.49 2.03 8.85
C LEU A 91 -11.13 1.85 8.17
N PRO A 92 -10.24 0.96 8.67
CA PRO A 92 -8.95 0.71 8.04
C PRO A 92 -9.07 0.33 6.57
N SER A 93 -9.94 -0.62 6.23
CA SER A 93 -10.14 -1.07 4.86
C SER A 93 -10.84 -0.02 4.00
N ALA A 94 -10.31 0.20 2.79
CA ALA A 94 -10.97 1.00 1.77
C ALA A 94 -12.21 0.34 1.15
N PHE A 95 -12.49 -0.94 1.46
CA PHE A 95 -13.68 -1.67 0.99
C PHE A 95 -14.86 -1.61 1.98
N ALA A 96 -14.57 -1.51 3.28
CA ALA A 96 -15.58 -1.72 4.31
C ALA A 96 -16.50 -0.50 4.44
N GLY A 97 -17.76 -0.65 3.98
CA GLY A 97 -18.76 0.41 4.05
C GLY A 97 -18.54 1.54 3.03
N THR A 98 -17.84 1.26 1.92
CA THR A 98 -17.58 2.19 0.82
C THR A 98 -18.11 1.61 -0.50
N ASP A 99 -18.01 2.39 -1.58
CA ASP A 99 -18.38 1.98 -2.93
C ASP A 99 -17.22 1.37 -3.74
N LEU A 100 -16.03 1.23 -3.15
CA LEU A 100 -14.81 0.86 -3.87
C LEU A 100 -14.96 -0.46 -4.63
N ARG A 101 -15.53 -1.49 -4.00
CA ARG A 101 -15.72 -2.81 -4.64
C ARG A 101 -16.57 -2.70 -5.89
N ASP A 102 -17.68 -1.98 -5.79
CA ASP A 102 -18.66 -1.89 -6.86
C ASP A 102 -18.10 -1.04 -8.00
N TRP A 103 -17.35 0.02 -7.66
CA TRP A 103 -16.63 0.83 -8.65
C TRP A 103 -15.58 0.01 -9.42
N LEU A 104 -14.76 -0.79 -8.72
CA LEU A 104 -13.75 -1.66 -9.34
C LEU A 104 -14.40 -2.67 -10.29
N ALA A 105 -15.51 -3.29 -9.88
CA ALA A 105 -16.26 -4.23 -10.71
C ALA A 105 -16.87 -3.57 -11.96
N GLN A 106 -17.46 -2.38 -11.82
CA GLN A 106 -18.02 -1.61 -12.94
C GLN A 106 -16.96 -1.21 -13.98
N HIS A 107 -15.70 -1.10 -13.57
CA HIS A 107 -14.58 -0.76 -14.44
C HIS A 107 -13.74 -1.99 -14.82
N ASP A 108 -14.28 -3.20 -14.64
CA ASP A 108 -13.65 -4.51 -14.87
C ASP A 108 -12.19 -4.58 -14.37
N ILE A 109 -11.89 -3.97 -13.23
CA ILE A 109 -10.55 -4.02 -12.64
C ILE A 109 -10.28 -5.43 -12.13
N ASP A 110 -9.18 -6.03 -12.56
CA ASP A 110 -8.72 -7.35 -12.10
C ASP A 110 -7.52 -7.28 -11.16
N THR A 111 -6.81 -6.15 -11.16
CA THR A 111 -5.56 -5.95 -10.42
C THR A 111 -5.57 -4.61 -9.70
N LEU A 112 -5.36 -4.63 -8.38
CA LEU A 112 -5.29 -3.44 -7.55
C LEU A 112 -3.83 -3.18 -7.15
N THR A 113 -3.27 -2.06 -7.58
CA THR A 113 -1.94 -1.59 -7.13
C THR A 113 -2.12 -0.66 -5.94
N VAL A 114 -1.60 -1.03 -4.78
CA VAL A 114 -1.76 -0.32 -3.51
C VAL A 114 -0.51 0.46 -3.15
N VAL A 115 -0.69 1.74 -2.83
CA VAL A 115 0.33 2.65 -2.28
C VAL A 115 -0.29 3.49 -1.16
N GLY A 116 0.53 4.12 -0.33
CA GLY A 116 0.07 5.02 0.72
C GLY A 116 0.31 4.50 2.12
N TYR A 117 -0.58 4.80 3.06
CA TYR A 117 -0.32 4.62 4.48
C TYR A 117 -1.53 4.08 5.25
N MET A 118 -1.37 3.28 6.30
CA MET A 118 -0.13 2.62 6.74
C MET A 118 -0.08 1.18 6.24
N THR A 119 1.14 0.72 5.93
CA THR A 119 1.42 -0.65 5.45
C THR A 119 0.73 -1.71 6.30
N HIS A 120 0.85 -1.62 7.61
CA HIS A 120 0.37 -2.63 8.55
C HIS A 120 -1.07 -2.44 9.03
N ASN A 121 -1.79 -1.46 8.48
CA ASN A 121 -3.15 -1.13 8.94
C ASN A 121 -4.11 -0.88 7.76
N CYS A 122 -4.04 0.30 7.14
CA CYS A 122 -4.98 0.66 6.08
C CYS A 122 -4.68 -0.10 4.78
N ASP A 123 -3.39 -0.19 4.42
CA ASP A 123 -2.95 -0.90 3.22
C ASP A 123 -3.21 -2.41 3.40
N ASP A 124 -2.68 -3.03 4.46
CA ASP A 124 -2.89 -4.45 4.81
C ASP A 124 -4.36 -4.87 4.74
N THR A 125 -5.25 -4.13 5.40
CA THR A 125 -6.67 -4.50 5.42
C THR A 125 -7.33 -4.31 4.05
N THR A 126 -6.88 -3.32 3.27
CA THR A 126 -7.37 -3.09 1.91
C THR A 126 -6.88 -4.19 0.96
N ILE A 127 -5.60 -4.57 1.06
CA ILE A 127 -4.99 -5.65 0.28
C ILE A 127 -5.69 -6.97 0.55
N LYS A 128 -5.91 -7.34 1.82
CA LYS A 128 -6.58 -8.60 2.16
C LYS A 128 -8.02 -8.65 1.68
N HIS A 129 -8.78 -7.55 1.80
CA HIS A 129 -10.13 -7.49 1.23
C HIS A 129 -10.14 -7.53 -0.30
N ALA A 130 -9.17 -6.90 -0.97
CA ALA A 130 -9.02 -7.02 -2.42
C ALA A 130 -8.73 -8.47 -2.84
N PHE A 131 -7.81 -9.11 -2.12
CA PHE A 131 -7.45 -10.52 -2.33
C PHE A 131 -8.66 -11.46 -2.12
N ASP A 132 -9.40 -11.29 -1.03
CA ASP A 132 -10.60 -12.08 -0.72
C ASP A 132 -11.74 -11.82 -1.72
N ALA A 133 -11.78 -10.63 -2.33
CA ALA A 133 -12.70 -10.29 -3.41
C ALA A 133 -12.27 -10.87 -4.78
N GLY A 134 -11.14 -11.58 -4.85
CA GLY A 134 -10.65 -12.25 -6.06
C GLY A 134 -9.75 -11.40 -6.96
N LEU A 135 -9.36 -10.20 -6.52
CA LEU A 135 -8.43 -9.35 -7.26
C LEU A 135 -6.99 -9.87 -7.14
N GLN A 136 -6.20 -9.67 -8.20
CA GLN A 136 -4.75 -9.65 -8.06
C GLN A 136 -4.36 -8.37 -7.32
N VAL A 137 -3.31 -8.43 -6.51
CA VAL A 137 -2.85 -7.27 -5.75
C VAL A 137 -1.37 -7.05 -5.98
N GLU A 138 -1.00 -5.80 -6.19
CA GLU A 138 0.37 -5.30 -6.26
C GLU A 138 0.54 -4.31 -5.09
N PHE A 139 1.66 -4.36 -4.36
CA PHE A 139 1.95 -3.47 -3.24
C PHE A 139 3.32 -2.81 -3.45
N LEU A 140 3.34 -1.49 -3.60
CA LEU A 140 4.59 -0.76 -3.80
C LEU A 140 5.18 -0.37 -2.45
N MET A 141 6.11 -1.20 -1.96
CA MET A 141 6.64 -1.06 -0.60
C MET A 141 7.41 0.26 -0.41
N ASP A 142 8.06 0.77 -1.45
CA ASP A 142 8.79 2.04 -1.42
C ASP A 142 7.91 3.28 -1.68
N ALA A 143 6.62 3.08 -1.97
CA ALA A 143 5.57 4.10 -2.05
C ALA A 143 4.54 3.94 -0.91
N SER A 144 4.94 3.24 0.16
CA SER A 144 4.11 3.00 1.33
C SER A 144 4.92 3.21 2.61
N GLY A 145 4.34 3.05 3.80
CA GLY A 145 5.11 3.23 5.03
C GLY A 145 4.40 2.89 6.34
N SER A 146 5.17 2.85 7.42
CA SER A 146 4.72 2.57 8.79
C SER A 146 5.28 3.54 9.83
N VAL A 147 4.66 3.49 11.01
CA VAL A 147 5.10 4.14 12.26
C VAL A 147 5.55 3.07 13.26
N PRO A 148 6.41 3.40 14.26
CA PRO A 148 6.72 2.46 15.32
C PRO A 148 5.56 2.36 16.31
N TYR A 149 5.40 1.21 16.96
CA TYR A 149 4.44 1.02 18.05
C TYR A 149 5.08 0.46 19.31
N ALA A 150 4.60 0.95 20.45
CA ALA A 150 4.80 0.36 21.77
C ALA A 150 3.45 0.28 22.48
N ASN A 151 3.10 -0.89 22.97
CA ASN A 151 1.92 -1.11 23.79
C ASN A 151 2.13 -2.33 24.71
N ARG A 152 1.07 -2.84 25.35
CA ARG A 152 1.17 -3.98 26.28
C ARG A 152 1.77 -5.26 25.66
N ALA A 153 1.73 -5.41 24.34
CA ALA A 153 2.25 -6.57 23.63
C ALA A 153 3.75 -6.47 23.33
N GLY A 154 4.37 -5.30 23.50
CA GLY A 154 5.79 -5.07 23.26
C GLY A 154 6.04 -3.81 22.43
N PHE A 155 7.24 -3.76 21.84
CA PHE A 155 7.70 -2.70 20.97
C PHE A 155 8.11 -3.29 19.61
N ALA A 156 7.79 -2.57 18.54
CA ALA A 156 8.32 -2.83 17.20
C ALA A 156 8.61 -1.49 16.51
N SER A 157 9.78 -1.41 15.87
CA SER A 157 10.15 -0.26 15.06
C SER A 157 9.32 -0.17 13.78
N ALA A 158 9.27 1.02 13.17
CA ALA A 158 8.59 1.20 11.89
C ALA A 158 9.20 0.32 10.77
N GLU A 159 10.52 0.14 10.79
CA GLU A 159 11.23 -0.72 9.84
C GLU A 159 10.79 -2.18 9.99
N GLU A 160 10.78 -2.70 11.22
CA GLU A 160 10.36 -4.08 11.48
C GLU A 160 8.92 -4.30 11.05
N ILE A 161 8.02 -3.38 11.42
CA ILE A 161 6.61 -3.46 11.04
C ILE A 161 6.47 -3.46 9.51
N HIS A 162 7.05 -2.48 8.82
CA HIS A 162 6.93 -2.36 7.37
C HIS A 162 7.54 -3.57 6.64
N ARG A 163 8.75 -4.00 7.03
CA ARG A 163 9.43 -5.16 6.42
C ARG A 163 8.68 -6.46 6.68
N VAL A 164 8.19 -6.70 7.89
CA VAL A 164 7.46 -7.93 8.22
C VAL A 164 6.19 -8.02 7.39
N PHE A 165 5.41 -6.94 7.32
CA PHE A 165 4.20 -6.93 6.50
C PHE A 165 4.55 -7.10 5.01
N ALA A 166 5.54 -6.41 4.46
CA ALA A 166 5.97 -6.62 3.07
C ALA A 166 6.34 -8.09 2.77
N VAL A 167 7.04 -8.78 3.69
CA VAL A 167 7.36 -10.21 3.53
C VAL A 167 6.10 -11.09 3.59
N VAL A 168 5.16 -10.80 4.50
CA VAL A 168 3.90 -11.54 4.63
C VAL A 168 3.02 -11.33 3.40
N GLU A 169 2.88 -10.09 2.94
CA GLU A 169 2.13 -9.74 1.73
C GLU A 169 2.69 -10.48 0.51
N GLN A 170 4.02 -10.46 0.31
CA GLN A 170 4.68 -11.17 -0.80
C GLN A 170 4.39 -12.67 -0.78
N SER A 171 4.39 -13.27 0.41
CA SER A 171 4.22 -14.72 0.57
C SER A 171 2.84 -15.23 0.17
N ARG A 172 1.83 -14.35 0.06
CA ARG A 172 0.45 -14.78 -0.15
C ARG A 172 -0.44 -13.80 -0.92
N TYR A 173 -0.53 -12.56 -0.45
CA TYR A 173 -1.64 -11.67 -0.76
C TYR A 173 -1.36 -10.78 -1.97
N ALA A 174 -0.13 -10.26 -2.10
CA ALA A 174 0.25 -9.32 -3.14
C ALA A 174 1.58 -9.69 -3.81
N ALA A 175 1.80 -9.20 -5.02
CA ALA A 175 3.15 -8.99 -5.54
C ALA A 175 3.71 -7.71 -4.91
N VAL A 176 4.83 -7.81 -4.22
CA VAL A 176 5.50 -6.72 -3.51
C VAL A 176 6.72 -6.30 -4.31
N LEU A 177 6.80 -5.02 -4.62
CA LEU A 177 7.79 -4.49 -5.54
C LEU A 177 8.15 -3.04 -5.22
N THR A 178 9.26 -2.59 -5.76
CA THR A 178 9.60 -1.16 -5.80
C THR A 178 8.80 -0.47 -6.89
N THR A 179 8.65 0.84 -6.78
CA THR A 179 8.01 1.67 -7.81
C THR A 179 8.74 1.52 -9.14
N ASP A 180 10.08 1.48 -9.14
CA ASP A 180 10.88 1.26 -10.35
C ASP A 180 10.57 -0.08 -11.03
N ALA A 181 10.43 -1.15 -10.25
CA ALA A 181 10.07 -2.46 -10.79
C ALA A 181 8.65 -2.47 -11.36
N TRP A 182 7.72 -1.75 -10.74
CA TRP A 182 6.35 -1.61 -11.26
C TRP A 182 6.32 -0.85 -12.58
N LEU A 183 7.05 0.26 -12.67
CA LEU A 183 7.21 1.02 -13.91
C LEU A 183 7.83 0.15 -15.03
N ALA A 184 8.80 -0.70 -14.71
CA ALA A 184 9.37 -1.65 -15.66
C ALA A 184 8.33 -2.68 -16.13
N CYS A 185 7.46 -3.16 -15.23
CA CYS A 185 6.35 -4.05 -15.58
C CYS A 185 5.33 -3.36 -16.49
N LEU A 186 5.00 -2.09 -16.24
CA LEU A 186 4.12 -1.32 -17.12
C LEU A 186 4.71 -1.15 -18.52
N ALA A 187 6.01 -0.83 -18.60
CA ALA A 187 6.68 -0.59 -19.88
C ALA A 187 6.83 -1.86 -20.73
N SER A 188 7.06 -3.01 -20.08
CA SER A 188 7.33 -4.28 -20.76
C SER A 188 6.10 -5.19 -20.89
N GLY A 189 5.03 -4.92 -20.13
CA GLY A 189 3.87 -5.80 -20.01
C GLY A 189 4.13 -7.08 -19.20
N THR A 190 5.30 -7.21 -18.56
CA THR A 190 5.59 -8.37 -17.71
C THR A 190 4.75 -8.33 -16.44
N LEU A 191 4.30 -9.49 -15.98
CA LEU A 191 3.62 -9.61 -14.69
C LEU A 191 4.64 -9.58 -13.55
N PRO A 192 4.36 -8.86 -12.45
CA PRO A 192 5.17 -8.94 -11.25
C PRO A 192 5.24 -10.36 -10.68
N GLU A 193 6.36 -10.69 -10.04
CA GLU A 193 6.52 -11.97 -9.33
C GLU A 193 5.60 -12.03 -8.11
N ARG A 194 4.85 -13.13 -7.99
CA ARG A 194 4.13 -13.51 -6.77
C ARG A 194 4.79 -14.73 -6.14
N ASP A 195 4.86 -14.73 -4.82
CA ASP A 195 5.43 -15.82 -4.07
C ASP A 195 4.33 -16.70 -3.43
N THR A 196 4.76 -17.77 -2.75
CA THR A 196 3.88 -18.67 -2.01
C THR A 196 4.42 -18.93 -0.62
N ILE A 197 3.53 -19.15 0.34
CA ILE A 197 3.86 -19.46 1.73
C ILE A 197 4.91 -20.58 1.82
N HIS A 198 4.74 -21.66 1.03
CA HIS A 198 5.69 -22.77 1.02
C HIS A 198 7.08 -22.33 0.54
N ALA A 199 7.16 -21.65 -0.61
CA ALA A 199 8.45 -21.22 -1.17
C ALA A 199 9.16 -20.19 -0.28
N SER A 200 8.43 -19.22 0.29
CA SER A 200 8.99 -18.25 1.24
C SER A 200 9.55 -18.95 2.48
N HIS A 201 8.81 -19.92 3.03
CA HIS A 201 9.25 -20.70 4.19
C HIS A 201 10.50 -21.54 3.89
N GLN A 202 10.56 -22.23 2.75
CA GLN A 202 11.74 -23.03 2.38
C GLN A 202 12.99 -22.15 2.24
N ARG A 203 12.89 -20.99 1.59
CA ARG A 203 14.03 -20.04 1.51
C ARG A 203 14.48 -19.58 2.89
N ALA A 204 13.56 -19.32 3.82
CA ALA A 204 13.90 -18.95 5.18
C ALA A 204 14.68 -20.07 5.92
N LEU A 205 14.27 -21.34 5.78
CA LEU A 205 14.99 -22.48 6.35
C LEU A 205 16.41 -22.61 5.81
N THR A 206 16.61 -22.40 4.51
CA THR A 206 17.95 -22.38 3.89
C THR A 206 18.82 -21.26 4.48
N LEU A 207 18.29 -20.04 4.60
CA LEU A 207 19.04 -18.91 5.16
C LEU A 207 19.44 -19.14 6.62
N LEU A 208 18.53 -19.70 7.43
CA LEU A 208 18.81 -20.00 8.83
C LEU A 208 19.85 -21.12 9.00
N SER A 209 19.83 -22.12 8.11
CA SER A 209 20.83 -23.20 8.10
C SER A 209 22.22 -22.66 7.75
N ASN A 210 22.31 -21.78 6.75
CA ASN A 210 23.58 -21.16 6.32
C ASN A 210 24.17 -20.27 7.41
N ARG A 211 23.35 -19.52 8.15
CA ARG A 211 23.83 -18.69 9.28
C ARG A 211 24.44 -19.51 10.40
N LYS A 212 23.88 -20.69 10.70
CA LYS A 212 24.44 -21.61 11.70
C LYS A 212 25.80 -22.16 11.28
N ALA A 213 26.01 -22.41 9.99
CA ALA A 213 27.26 -22.94 9.46
C ALA A 213 28.42 -21.92 9.43
N VAL A 214 28.13 -20.62 9.39
CA VAL A 214 29.16 -19.55 9.40
C VAL A 214 29.54 -19.13 10.83
N GLY A 215 28.71 -19.44 11.82
CA GLY A 215 28.93 -19.12 13.24
C GLY A 215 29.53 -20.25 14.08
N SER A 216 29.90 -21.38 13.47
CA SER A 216 30.55 -22.55 14.09
C SER A 216 31.94 -22.77 13.51
#